data_AF-A0A7S0RQP0-F1
#
_entry.id   AF-A0A7S0RQP0-F1
#
_cell.length_a   1.000
_cell.length_b   1.000
_cell.length_c   1.000
_cell.angle_alpha   90.00
_cell.angle_beta   90.00
_cell.angle_gamma   90.00
#
_symmetry.space_group_name_H-M   'P 1'
#
loop_
_entity.id
_entity.type
_entity.pdbx_description
1 polymer ?
#
loop_
_entity_poly.entity_id
_entity_poly.type
_entity_poly.pdbx_seq_one_letter_code
_entity_poly.pdbx_strand_id
1 'polypeptide(L)'
;DDFVVFWHFYTAPYLRHLQGQYARSRLYLMAPDLVNWELAVFSQLRADLYRLGLGPFECYRFMSSGVHGLLMASLLCSSIDVYGFSVSMDNFKEGFNHGRPSESHSWEFETMLMRLLYFIG
;
A
#
# COMPACT_ATOMS: atom_id res chain seq x y z
N ASP A 1 20.80 3.36 9.95
CA ASP A 1 19.76 2.81 10.83
C ASP A 1 18.63 2.29 9.98
N ASP A 2 18.38 0.98 10.06
CA ASP A 2 17.28 0.35 9.34
C ASP A 2 16.02 0.38 10.21
N PHE A 3 14.90 0.80 9.63
CA PHE A 3 13.60 0.86 10.28
C PHE A 3 12.67 -0.14 9.59
N VAL A 4 11.94 -0.93 10.37
CA VAL A 4 10.98 -1.90 9.83
C VAL A 4 9.60 -1.56 10.37
N VAL A 5 8.65 -1.37 9.47
CA VAL A 5 7.27 -1.03 9.79
C VAL A 5 6.37 -2.22 9.51
N PHE A 6 5.53 -2.56 10.49
CA PHE A 6 4.54 -3.62 10.37
C PHE A 6 3.13 -3.03 10.27
N TRP A 7 2.45 -3.34 9.16
CA TRP A 7 1.12 -2.83 8.80
C TRP A 7 -0.04 -3.59 9.45
N HIS A 8 0.23 -4.68 10.18
CA HIS A 8 -0.81 -5.58 10.65
C HIS A 8 -0.61 -6.00 12.11
N PHE A 9 -1.64 -5.83 12.95
CA PHE A 9 -1.57 -6.17 14.38
C PHE A 9 -1.31 -7.67 14.66
N TYR A 10 -1.75 -8.59 13.80
CA TYR A 10 -1.33 -10.02 13.84
C TYR A 10 0.19 -10.24 13.82
N THR A 11 1.03 -9.27 13.45
CA THR A 11 2.49 -9.42 13.59
C THR A 11 2.99 -9.12 15.02
N ALA A 12 2.17 -8.49 15.87
CA ALA A 12 2.52 -8.10 17.23
C ALA A 12 3.09 -9.25 18.09
N PRO A 13 2.55 -10.49 18.04
CA PRO A 13 3.13 -11.62 18.78
C PRO A 13 4.57 -11.96 18.37
N TYR A 14 4.94 -11.70 17.11
CA TYR A 14 6.27 -11.99 16.57
C TYR A 14 7.27 -10.87 16.85
N LEU A 15 6.82 -9.67 17.20
CA LEU A 15 7.69 -8.50 17.40
C LEU A 15 8.76 -8.76 18.47
N ARG A 16 8.43 -9.40 19.59
CA ARG A 16 9.43 -9.68 20.64
C ARG A 16 10.57 -10.55 20.12
N HIS A 17 10.24 -11.58 19.34
CA HIS A 17 11.23 -12.47 18.77
C HIS A 17 12.09 -11.75 17.73
N LEU A 18 11.45 -10.96 16.86
CA LEU A 18 12.11 -10.18 15.83
C LEU A 18 13.02 -9.09 16.42
N GLN A 19 12.63 -8.44 17.52
CA GLN A 19 13.49 -7.48 18.22
C GLN A 19 14.79 -8.13 18.72
N GLY A 20 14.73 -9.39 19.15
CA GLY A 20 15.92 -10.15 19.55
C GLY A 20 16.84 -10.51 18.38
N GLN A 21 16.27 -10.83 17.21
CA GLN A 21 17.03 -11.19 16.01
C GLN A 21 17.59 -9.97 15.27
N TYR A 22 16.84 -8.87 15.25
CA TYR A 22 17.16 -7.63 14.54
C TYR A 22 17.44 -6.50 15.54
N ALA A 23 18.33 -6.75 16.50
CA ALA A 23 18.62 -5.83 17.60
C ALA A 23 19.13 -4.44 17.17
N ARG A 24 19.62 -4.30 15.93
CA ARG A 24 20.06 -3.02 15.35
C ARG A 24 18.94 -2.27 14.62
N SER A 25 17.81 -2.92 14.36
CA SER A 25 16.70 -2.36 13.60
C SER A 25 15.62 -1.84 14.53
N ARG A 26 15.07 -0.68 14.20
CA ARG A 26 13.94 -0.13 14.96
C ARG A 26 12.65 -0.67 14.36
N LEU A 27 11.96 -1.52 15.14
CA LEU A 27 10.71 -2.15 14.72
C LEU A 27 9.52 -1.32 15.21
N TYR A 28 8.62 -0.95 14.29
CA TYR A 28 7.42 -0.19 14.58
C TYR A 28 6.17 -0.96 14.16
N LEU A 29 5.15 -0.91 15.01
CA LEU A 29 3.81 -1.36 14.66
C LEU A 29 2.96 -0.13 14.33
N MET A 30 2.23 -0.17 13.23
CA MET A 30 1.33 0.92 12.89
C MET A 30 0.19 1.05 13.89
N ALA A 31 -0.19 2.31 14.17
CA ALA A 31 -1.34 2.63 14.99
C ALA A 31 -2.62 2.10 14.31
N PRO A 32 -3.52 1.43 15.04
CA PRO A 32 -4.77 0.91 14.48
C PRO A 32 -5.61 2.00 13.78
N ASP A 33 -5.62 3.21 14.34
CA ASP A 33 -6.39 4.33 13.79
C ASP A 33 -5.88 4.76 12.42
N LEU A 34 -4.56 4.73 12.20
CA LEU A 34 -3.98 5.02 10.90
C LEU A 34 -4.38 3.96 9.87
N VAL A 35 -4.25 2.68 10.24
CA VAL A 35 -4.64 1.56 9.35
C VAL A 35 -6.13 1.62 8.99
N ASN A 36 -6.98 1.93 9.97
CA ASN A 36 -8.42 2.09 9.74
C ASN A 36 -8.73 3.28 8.82
N TRP A 37 -8.04 4.41 9.00
CA TRP A 37 -8.15 5.56 8.13
C TRP A 37 -7.72 5.23 6.69
N GLU A 38 -6.58 4.54 6.52
CA GLU A 38 -6.07 4.11 5.22
C GLU A 38 -7.08 3.22 4.48
N LEU A 39 -7.65 2.23 5.18
CA LEU A 39 -8.68 1.35 4.62
C LEU A 39 -9.98 2.09 4.27
N ALA A 40 -10.38 3.07 5.09
CA ALA A 40 -11.56 3.88 4.82
C ALA A 40 -11.37 4.75 3.56
N VAL A 41 -10.22 5.42 3.43
CA VAL A 41 -9.86 6.20 2.25
C VAL A 41 -9.82 5.32 1.00
N PHE A 42 -9.15 4.17 1.07
CA PHE A 42 -9.08 3.21 -0.03
C PHE A 42 -10.47 2.73 -0.47
N SER A 43 -11.33 2.38 0.49
CA SER A 43 -12.68 1.91 0.22
C SER A 43 -13.56 3.00 -0.41
N GLN A 44 -13.42 4.25 0.07
CA GLN A 44 -14.14 5.39 -0.46
C GLN A 44 -13.72 5.69 -1.90
N LEU A 45 -12.42 5.72 -2.18
CA LEU A 45 -11.88 5.91 -3.54
C LEU A 45 -12.39 4.82 -4.50
N ARG A 46 -12.41 3.56 -4.07
CA ARG A 46 -12.99 2.46 -4.86
C ARG A 46 -14.46 2.70 -5.17
N ALA A 47 -15.25 3.09 -4.18
CA ALA A 47 -16.67 3.37 -4.36
C ALA A 47 -16.91 4.54 -5.34
N ASP A 48 -16.09 5.59 -5.26
CA ASP A 48 -16.22 6.75 -6.13
C ASP A 48 -15.82 6.43 -7.57
N LEU A 49 -14.72 5.70 -7.80
CA LEU A 49 -14.35 5.27 -9.15
C LEU A 49 -15.38 4.30 -9.74
N TYR A 50 -15.97 3.42 -8.92
CA TYR A 50 -17.07 2.56 -9.35
C TYR A 50 -18.29 3.37 -9.82
N ARG A 51 -18.67 4.41 -9.06
CA ARG A 51 -19.78 5.31 -9.43
C ARG A 51 -19.51 6.11 -10.71
N LEU A 52 -18.24 6.40 -11.00
CA LEU A 52 -17.81 7.02 -12.26
C LEU A 52 -17.78 6.04 -13.45
N GLY A 53 -18.14 4.78 -13.25
CA GLY A 53 -18.18 3.76 -14.30
C GLY A 53 -16.81 3.15 -14.63
N LEU A 54 -15.80 3.35 -13.77
CA LEU A 54 -14.45 2.80 -13.97
C LEU A 54 -14.28 1.37 -13.39
N GLY A 55 -15.33 0.80 -12.81
CA GLY A 55 -15.36 -0.57 -12.30
C GLY A 55 -16.25 -1.51 -13.12
N PRO A 56 -16.49 -2.75 -12.65
CA PRO A 56 -16.04 -3.31 -11.37
C PRO A 56 -14.54 -3.65 -11.37
N PHE A 57 -13.88 -3.38 -10.24
CA PHE A 57 -12.51 -3.82 -10.00
C PHE A 57 -12.49 -5.18 -9.31
N GLU A 58 -11.41 -5.95 -9.48
CA GLU A 58 -11.21 -7.21 -8.78
C GLU A 58 -11.33 -7.05 -7.25
N CYS A 59 -11.88 -8.07 -6.59
CA CYS A 59 -11.91 -8.14 -5.14
C CYS A 59 -10.47 -8.23 -4.60
N TYR A 60 -10.17 -7.44 -3.58
CA TYR A 60 -8.88 -7.50 -2.89
C TYR A 60 -9.04 -8.17 -1.53
N ARG A 61 -8.02 -8.91 -1.12
CA ARG A 61 -7.90 -9.44 0.23
C ARG A 61 -7.19 -8.44 1.15
N PHE A 62 -6.17 -7.76 0.62
CA PHE A 62 -5.36 -6.78 1.33
C PHE A 62 -5.04 -5.59 0.44
N MET A 63 -4.93 -4.40 1.03
CA MET A 63 -4.33 -3.24 0.36
C MET A 63 -2.83 -3.47 0.22
N SER A 64 -2.19 -3.04 -0.88
CA SER A 64 -0.74 -3.23 -1.02
C SER A 64 0.04 -2.35 -0.05
N SER A 65 1.23 -2.82 0.36
CA SER A 65 2.14 -2.06 1.23
C SER A 65 2.59 -0.75 0.60
N GLY A 66 2.60 -0.65 -0.73
CA GLY A 66 2.94 0.59 -1.41
C GLY A 66 1.82 1.63 -1.33
N VAL A 67 0.55 1.23 -1.38
CA VAL A 67 -0.57 2.16 -1.13
C VAL A 67 -0.62 2.59 0.34
N HIS A 68 -0.37 1.68 1.28
CA HIS A 68 -0.15 2.05 2.69
C HIS A 68 0.94 3.14 2.81
N GLY A 69 2.10 2.91 2.19
CA GLY A 69 3.21 3.88 2.20
C GLY A 69 2.84 5.23 1.60
N LEU A 70 2.06 5.25 0.50
CA LEU A 70 1.61 6.48 -0.14
C LEU A 70 0.63 7.28 0.72
N LEU A 71 -0.37 6.62 1.31
CA LEU A 71 -1.36 7.26 2.18
C LEU A 71 -0.71 7.79 3.47
N MET A 72 0.29 7.08 4.00
CA MET A 72 1.09 7.61 5.10
C MET A 72 1.91 8.83 4.66
N ALA A 73 2.57 8.76 3.50
CA ALA A 73 3.38 9.87 2.99
C ALA A 73 2.54 11.14 2.75
N SER A 74 1.27 11.01 2.35
CA SER A 74 0.37 12.17 2.16
C SER A 74 -0.03 12.88 3.45
N LEU A 75 0.13 12.24 4.61
CA LEU A 75 -0.04 12.88 5.91
C LEU A 75 1.23 13.61 6.40
N LEU A 76 2.40 13.26 5.86
CA LEU A 76 3.71 13.70 6.35
C LEU A 76 4.40 14.69 5.42
N CYS A 77 4.13 14.61 4.13
CA CYS A 77 4.82 15.34 3.09
C CYS A 77 3.88 16.30 2.36
N SER A 78 4.39 17.47 1.98
CA SER A 78 3.67 18.41 1.10
C SER A 78 3.66 17.97 -0.36
N SER A 79 4.61 17.11 -0.76
CA SER A 79 4.77 16.56 -2.10
C SER A 79 5.33 15.14 -2.00
N ILE A 80 4.90 14.26 -2.90
CA ILE A 80 5.31 12.84 -2.89
C ILE A 80 5.74 12.44 -4.29
N ASP A 81 7.01 12.07 -4.43
CA ASP A 81 7.52 11.45 -5.65
C ASP A 81 7.44 9.93 -5.51
N VAL A 82 6.72 9.29 -6.43
CA VAL A 82 6.47 7.84 -6.39
C VAL A 82 7.27 7.16 -7.51
N TYR A 83 8.15 6.22 -7.13
CA TYR A 83 8.97 5.45 -8.05
C TYR A 83 8.70 3.95 -7.91
N GLY A 84 8.83 3.20 -9.01
CA GLY A 84 8.61 1.74 -9.02
C GLY A 84 7.14 1.31 -8.89
N PHE A 85 6.23 2.25 -8.65
CA PHE A 85 4.80 2.05 -8.77
C PHE A 85 4.42 2.26 -10.22
N SER A 86 4.17 1.16 -10.94
CA SER A 86 3.89 1.26 -12.36
C SER A 86 2.46 1.75 -12.60
N VAL A 87 2.32 2.71 -13.51
CA VAL A 87 1.02 3.06 -14.11
C VAL A 87 0.58 2.05 -15.16
N SER A 88 1.37 1.02 -15.49
CA SER A 88 1.02 -0.03 -16.46
C SER A 88 1.20 -1.41 -15.86
N MET A 89 0.18 -2.27 -15.99
CA MET A 89 0.24 -3.66 -15.51
C MET A 89 1.33 -4.48 -16.20
N ASP A 90 1.70 -4.14 -17.43
CA ASP A 90 2.73 -4.85 -18.19
C ASP A 90 4.12 -4.61 -17.56
N ASN A 91 4.46 -3.33 -17.31
CA ASN A 91 5.70 -2.96 -16.63
C ASN A 91 5.70 -3.36 -15.15
N PHE A 92 4.51 -3.49 -14.54
CA PHE A 92 4.37 -3.87 -13.13
C PHE A 92 4.85 -5.32 -12.89
N LYS A 93 4.58 -6.24 -13.82
CA LYS A 93 4.96 -7.65 -13.71
C LYS A 93 6.49 -7.85 -13.70
N GLU A 94 7.21 -7.07 -14.51
CA GLU A 94 8.67 -7.16 -14.64
C GLU A 94 9.40 -6.72 -13.37
N GLY A 95 8.78 -5.88 -12.54
CA GLY A 95 9.35 -5.40 -11.28
C GLY A 95 9.31 -6.40 -10.11
N PHE A 96 8.61 -7.53 -10.24
CA PHE A 96 8.52 -8.52 -9.15
C PHE A 96 9.62 -9.58 -9.26
N ASN A 97 10.28 -9.86 -8.14
CA ASN A 97 11.30 -10.92 -8.02
C ASN A 97 10.78 -12.33 -8.38
N HIS A 98 9.46 -12.52 -8.44
CA HIS A 98 8.82 -13.78 -8.81
C HIS A 98 8.10 -13.73 -10.17
N GLY A 99 8.27 -12.64 -10.94
CA GLY A 99 7.67 -12.44 -12.27
C GLY A 99 6.15 -12.35 -12.29
N ARG A 100 5.50 -12.28 -11.12
CA ARG A 100 4.05 -12.15 -11.00
C ARG A 100 3.65 -11.30 -9.79
N PRO A 101 2.62 -10.45 -9.93
CA PRO A 101 2.06 -9.67 -8.84
C PRO A 101 1.18 -10.57 -7.94
N SER A 102 1.07 -10.23 -6.65
CA SER A 102 0.30 -11.00 -5.66
C SER A 102 -1.21 -10.92 -5.93
N GLU A 103 -1.90 -12.05 -6.01
CA GLU A 103 -3.36 -12.11 -6.21
C GLU A 103 -4.19 -11.56 -5.03
N SER A 104 -3.54 -11.10 -3.95
CA SER A 104 -4.23 -10.55 -2.79
C SER A 104 -4.66 -9.09 -2.94
N HIS A 105 -4.19 -8.39 -3.98
CA HIS A 105 -4.42 -6.96 -4.18
C HIS A 105 -5.23 -6.71 -5.45
N SER A 106 -5.96 -5.59 -5.50
CA SER A 106 -6.67 -5.17 -6.71
C SER A 106 -5.76 -4.26 -7.54
N TRP A 107 -4.83 -4.86 -8.29
CA TRP A 107 -3.79 -4.12 -8.99
C TRP A 107 -4.30 -3.16 -10.04
N GLU A 108 -5.40 -3.50 -10.72
CA GLU A 108 -6.05 -2.62 -11.69
C GLU A 108 -6.51 -1.32 -11.01
N PHE A 109 -7.14 -1.44 -9.84
CA PHE A 109 -7.57 -0.29 -9.06
C PHE A 109 -6.38 0.52 -8.55
N GLU A 110 -5.36 -0.12 -7.97
CA GLU A 110 -4.20 0.59 -7.43
C GLU A 110 -3.42 1.32 -8.55
N THR A 111 -3.30 0.70 -9.73
CA THR A 111 -2.69 1.31 -10.92
C THR A 111 -3.52 2.50 -11.42
N MET A 112 -4.85 2.36 -11.47
CA MET A 112 -5.75 3.46 -11.84
C MET A 112 -5.64 4.62 -10.85
N LEU A 113 -5.63 4.31 -9.55
CA LEU A 113 -5.44 5.31 -8.50
C LEU A 113 -4.13 6.08 -8.71
N MET A 114 -3.02 5.39 -8.98
CA MET A 114 -1.73 6.06 -9.24
C MET A 114 -1.78 6.96 -10.47
N ARG A 115 -2.43 6.52 -11.55
CA ARG A 115 -2.62 7.37 -12.75
C ARG A 115 -3.39 8.64 -12.42
N LEU A 116 -4.48 8.50 -11.66
CA LEU A 116 -5.32 9.65 -11.29
C LEU A 116 -4.56 10.62 -10.40
N LEU A 117 -3.84 10.12 -9.39
CA LEU A 117 -2.99 10.94 -8.52
C LEU A 117 -1.89 11.67 -9.32
N TYR A 118 -1.28 10.99 -10.29
CA TYR A 118 -0.30 11.62 -11.17
C TYR A 118 -0.87 12.78 -12.01
N PHE A 119 -2.12 12.64 -12.49
CA PHE A 119 -2.74 13.67 -13.33
C PHE A 119 -3.23 14.90 -12.56
N ILE A 120 -3.54 14.77 -11.27
CA ILE A 120 -4.04 15.90 -10.47
C ILE A 120 -2.91 16.77 -9.88
N GLY A 121 -1.67 16.27 -9.89
CA GLY A 121 -0.51 16.94 -9.28
C GLY A 121 -0.55 16.94 -7.76
#